data_AF-A0A4Y9Q1S1-F1
#
_entry.id   AF-A0A4Y9Q1S1-F1
#
_cell.length_a   1.000
_cell.length_b   1.000
_cell.length_c   1.000
_cell.angle_alpha   90.00
_cell.angle_beta   90.00
_cell.angle_gamma   90.00
#
_symmetry.space_group_name_H-M   'P 1'
#
loop_
_entity.id
_entity.type
_entity.pdbx_description
1 polymer ?
#
loop_
_entity_poly.entity_id
_entity_poly.type
_entity_poly.pdbx_seq_one_letter_code
_entity_poly.pdbx_strand_id
1 'polypeptide(L)'
;MTPRRVLVSVASAQLAAQLTGLAVAVRRRRFYDVGFMRGSAETIAKDAVFSGTAYSAPVSMLATELWAVRRLARRPDDLARRTLGLLGVLNVAGYLSERSGRAHLRPGGWDAVETPLVAVSVCLAAAMGVLGHRARSGD
;
A
#
# COMPACT_ATOMS: atom_id res chain seq x y z
N MET A 1 8.28 1.08 -22.42
CA MET A 1 7.90 2.16 -21.48
C MET A 1 9.15 2.63 -20.76
N THR A 2 9.31 3.92 -20.46
CA THR A 2 10.46 4.39 -19.68
C THR A 2 10.36 3.92 -18.22
N PRO A 3 11.47 3.73 -17.49
CA PRO A 3 11.46 3.31 -16.08
C PRO A 3 10.56 4.17 -15.22
N ARG A 4 10.56 5.49 -15.47
CA ARG A 4 9.67 6.46 -14.85
C ARG A 4 8.19 6.17 -15.08
N ARG A 5 7.77 5.89 -16.32
CA ARG A 5 6.36 5.59 -16.64
C ARG A 5 5.91 4.29 -15.97
N VAL A 6 6.77 3.26 -15.95
CA VAL A 6 6.48 2.00 -15.27
C VAL A 6 6.29 2.23 -13.77
N LEU A 7 7.18 2.98 -13.11
CA LEU A 7 7.05 3.30 -11.69
C LEU A 7 5.76 4.08 -11.39
N VAL A 8 5.40 5.07 -12.22
CA VAL A 8 4.14 5.82 -12.05
C VAL A 8 2.92 4.91 -12.20
N SER A 9 2.91 4.01 -13.18
CA SER A 9 1.81 3.05 -13.37
C SER A 9 1.67 2.09 -12.19
N VAL A 10 2.78 1.50 -11.74
CA VAL A 10 2.79 0.59 -10.58
C VAL A 10 2.36 1.31 -9.30
N ALA A 11 2.87 2.52 -9.05
CA ALA A 11 2.48 3.30 -7.88
C ALA A 11 1.02 3.75 -7.92
N SER A 12 0.49 4.07 -9.10
CA SER A 12 -0.93 4.43 -9.25
C SER A 12 -1.83 3.21 -9.01
N ALA A 13 -1.42 2.03 -9.48
CA ALA A 13 -2.12 0.77 -9.19
C ALA A 13 -2.05 0.42 -7.69
N GLN A 14 -0.89 0.62 -7.05
CA GLN A 14 -0.72 0.43 -5.61
C GLN A 14 -1.62 1.35 -4.79
N LEU A 15 -1.69 2.64 -5.15
CA LEU A 15 -2.59 3.60 -4.52
C LEU A 15 -4.06 3.17 -4.68
N ALA A 16 -4.47 2.74 -5.87
CA ALA A 16 -5.83 2.24 -6.10
C ALA A 16 -6.15 0.96 -5.30
N ALA A 17 -5.18 0.05 -5.19
CA ALA A 17 -5.31 -1.16 -4.37
C ALA A 17 -5.48 -0.81 -2.89
N GLN A 18 -4.71 0.16 -2.36
CA GLN A 18 -4.85 0.62 -0.99
C GLN A 18 -6.20 1.31 -0.72
N LEU A 19 -6.68 2.16 -1.64
CA LEU A 19 -8.01 2.77 -1.53
C LEU A 19 -9.12 1.71 -1.55
N THR A 20 -8.96 0.67 -2.39
CA THR A 20 -9.89 -0.47 -2.42
C THR A 20 -9.84 -1.25 -1.11
N GLY A 21 -8.64 -1.48 -0.56
CA GLY A 21 -8.47 -2.12 0.75
C GLY A 21 -9.06 -1.32 1.90
N LEU A 22 -8.93 0.00 1.88
CA LEU A 22 -9.61 0.88 2.83
C LEU A 22 -11.13 0.73 2.74
N ALA A 23 -11.70 0.75 1.52
CA ALA A 23 -13.14 0.59 1.33
C ALA A 23 -13.64 -0.79 1.78
N VAL A 24 -12.91 -1.87 1.47
CA VAL A 24 -13.23 -3.24 1.92
C VAL A 24 -13.13 -3.33 3.45
N ALA A 25 -12.08 -2.77 4.05
CA ALA A 25 -11.88 -2.78 5.50
C ALA A 25 -13.02 -2.05 6.23
N VAL A 26 -13.42 -0.87 5.73
CA VAL A 26 -14.56 -0.12 6.28
C VAL A 26 -15.86 -0.91 6.11
N ARG A 27 -16.14 -1.42 4.90
CA ARG A 27 -17.39 -2.14 4.60
C ARG A 27 -17.54 -3.43 5.39
N ARG A 28 -16.44 -4.17 5.59
CA ARG A 28 -16.42 -5.45 6.31
C ARG A 28 -16.02 -5.32 7.78
N ARG A 29 -15.88 -4.08 8.29
CA ARG A 29 -15.44 -3.76 9.66
C ARG A 29 -14.16 -4.48 10.09
N ARG A 30 -13.18 -4.59 9.18
CA ARG A 30 -11.87 -5.18 9.45
C ARG A 30 -10.95 -4.11 10.04
N PHE A 31 -10.65 -4.25 11.32
CA PHE A 31 -9.69 -3.43 12.05
C PHE A 31 -8.29 -4.06 11.98
N TYR A 32 -7.24 -3.25 12.14
CA TYR A 32 -5.87 -3.71 12.10
C TYR A 32 -5.50 -4.46 13.40
N ASP A 33 -4.72 -5.54 13.28
CA ASP A 33 -4.10 -6.30 14.37
C ASP A 33 -2.61 -6.56 14.00
N VAL A 34 -1.76 -5.56 14.24
CA VAL A 34 -0.29 -5.64 14.08
C VAL A 34 0.40 -6.04 15.40
N GLY A 35 -0.15 -7.02 16.11
CA GLY A 35 0.51 -7.68 17.26
C GLY A 35 0.63 -6.83 18.53
N PHE A 36 1.27 -5.67 18.47
CA PHE A 36 1.45 -4.71 19.58
C PHE A 36 0.38 -3.61 19.62
N MET A 37 -0.33 -3.41 18.51
CA MET A 37 -1.40 -2.42 18.39
C MET A 37 -2.63 -3.08 17.77
N ARG A 38 -3.79 -2.85 18.37
CA ARG A 38 -5.10 -3.33 17.90
C ARG A 38 -6.04 -2.14 17.76
N GLY A 39 -6.61 -1.99 16.57
CA GLY A 39 -7.68 -1.03 16.32
C GLY A 39 -9.03 -1.52 16.86
N SER A 40 -10.02 -0.64 16.86
CA SER A 40 -11.42 -0.96 17.17
C SER A 40 -12.29 -0.71 15.94
N ALA A 41 -13.32 -1.54 15.73
CA ALA A 41 -14.29 -1.36 14.65
C ALA A 41 -15.06 -0.02 14.76
N GLU A 42 -15.17 0.56 15.96
CA GLU A 42 -15.83 1.83 16.23
C GLU A 42 -14.93 3.04 15.93
N THR A 43 -13.61 2.85 15.91
CA THR A 43 -12.62 3.90 15.62
C THR A 43 -11.95 3.76 14.26
N ILE A 44 -12.36 2.79 13.42
CA ILE A 44 -11.78 2.51 12.09
C ILE A 44 -11.51 3.76 11.25
N ALA A 45 -12.40 4.77 11.27
CA ALA A 45 -12.20 6.01 10.51
C ALA A 45 -11.08 6.90 11.08
N LYS A 46 -10.93 6.95 12.41
CA LYS A 46 -9.84 7.68 13.09
C LYS A 46 -8.52 6.89 12.99
N ASP A 47 -8.58 5.57 13.15
CA ASP A 47 -7.43 4.69 13.05
C ASP A 47 -6.88 4.66 11.62
N ALA A 48 -7.74 4.70 10.59
CA ALA A 48 -7.33 4.85 9.20
C ALA A 48 -6.50 6.11 8.95
N VAL A 49 -6.73 7.19 9.70
CA VAL A 49 -6.00 8.45 9.55
C VAL A 49 -4.60 8.39 10.16
N PHE A 50 -4.46 7.80 11.35
CA PHE A 50 -3.21 7.85 12.12
C PHE A 50 -2.39 6.55 12.09
N SER A 51 -3.04 5.39 12.03
CA SER A 51 -2.41 4.07 12.18
C SER A 51 -2.61 3.15 10.97
N GLY A 52 -3.53 3.49 10.07
CA GLY A 52 -3.92 2.66 8.93
C GLY A 52 -5.05 1.69 9.26
N THR A 53 -5.36 0.80 8.32
CA THR A 53 -6.33 -0.30 8.50
C THR A 53 -5.67 -1.63 8.19
N ALA A 54 -6.39 -2.75 8.40
CA ALA A 54 -5.86 -4.08 8.07
C ALA A 54 -5.40 -4.22 6.61
N TYR A 55 -5.90 -3.39 5.69
CA TYR A 55 -5.63 -3.50 4.24
C TYR A 55 -5.13 -2.20 3.59
N SER A 56 -4.90 -1.13 4.36
CA SER A 56 -4.44 0.16 3.83
C SER A 56 -3.47 0.83 4.79
N ALA A 57 -2.45 1.47 4.24
CA ALA A 57 -1.61 2.40 4.99
C ALA A 57 -2.44 3.57 5.56
N PRO A 58 -1.92 4.28 6.59
CA PRO A 58 -2.52 5.51 7.09
C PRO A 58 -2.78 6.53 5.97
N VAL A 59 -3.83 7.35 6.11
CA VAL A 59 -4.19 8.38 5.11
C VAL A 59 -3.02 9.34 4.82
N SER A 60 -2.15 9.62 5.81
CA SER A 60 -0.95 10.42 5.60
C SER A 60 0.03 9.78 4.60
N MET A 61 0.19 8.46 4.63
CA MET A 61 0.98 7.71 3.63
C MET A 61 0.31 7.73 2.26
N LEU A 62 -1.03 7.57 2.19
CA LEU A 62 -1.77 7.66 0.92
C LEU A 62 -1.63 9.04 0.27
N ALA A 63 -1.71 10.11 1.07
CA ALA A 63 -1.51 11.48 0.60
C ALA A 63 -0.08 11.69 0.09
N THR A 64 0.91 11.13 0.78
CA THR A 64 2.32 11.18 0.38
C THR A 64 2.55 10.42 -0.93
N GLU A 65 1.96 9.23 -1.07
CA GLU A 65 2.02 8.42 -2.30
C GLU A 65 1.38 9.16 -3.48
N LEU A 66 0.18 9.71 -3.30
CA LEU A 66 -0.50 10.51 -4.33
C LEU A 66 0.32 11.73 -4.76
N TRP A 67 0.91 12.44 -3.79
CA TRP A 67 1.80 13.57 -4.08
C TRP A 67 3.00 13.12 -4.93
N ALA A 68 3.67 12.04 -4.52
CA ALA A 68 4.86 11.53 -5.20
C ALA A 68 4.53 11.01 -6.62
N VAL A 69 3.40 10.31 -6.79
CA VAL A 69 2.88 9.89 -8.10
C VAL A 69 2.67 11.11 -9.01
N ARG A 70 1.93 12.13 -8.55
CA ARG A 70 1.65 13.33 -9.36
C ARG A 70 2.92 14.11 -9.70
N ARG A 71 3.84 14.21 -8.75
CA ARG A 71 5.14 14.88 -8.92
C ARG A 71 5.97 14.19 -10.00
N LEU A 72 6.14 12.87 -9.89
CA LEU A 72 6.91 12.06 -10.83
C LEU A 72 6.22 11.93 -12.19
N ALA A 73 4.88 11.94 -12.26
CA ALA A 73 4.14 11.94 -13.53
C ALA A 73 4.37 13.23 -14.33
N ARG A 74 4.53 14.37 -13.66
CA ARG A 74 4.76 15.68 -14.32
C ARG A 74 6.19 15.87 -14.79
N ARG A 75 7.17 15.53 -13.96
CA ARG A 75 8.59 15.69 -14.30
C ARG A 75 9.47 14.63 -13.64
N PRO A 76 10.68 14.38 -14.15
CA PRO A 76 11.67 13.61 -13.40
C PRO A 76 11.90 14.27 -12.05
N ASP A 77 11.69 13.54 -10.96
CA ASP A 77 11.85 14.04 -9.61
C ASP A 77 12.37 12.91 -8.72
N ASP A 78 13.59 13.08 -8.25
CA ASP A 78 14.34 12.04 -7.59
C ASP A 78 13.87 11.79 -6.15
N LEU A 79 13.39 12.85 -5.50
CA LEU A 79 12.76 12.75 -4.20
C LEU A 79 11.46 11.94 -4.31
N ALA A 80 10.59 12.29 -5.26
CA ALA A 80 9.34 11.57 -5.48
C ALA A 80 9.58 10.08 -5.77
N ARG A 81 10.58 9.75 -6.61
CA ARG A 81 10.98 8.38 -6.89
C ARG A 81 11.41 7.62 -5.63
N ARG A 82 12.32 8.20 -4.82
CA ARG A 82 12.80 7.58 -3.58
C ARG A 82 11.68 7.42 -2.57
N THR A 83 10.79 8.39 -2.45
CA THR A 83 9.59 8.32 -1.61
C THR A 83 8.71 7.14 -2.00
N LEU A 84 8.40 6.96 -3.28
CA LEU A 84 7.61 5.80 -3.75
C LEU A 84 8.33 4.48 -3.44
N GLY A 85 9.65 4.41 -3.66
CA GLY A 85 10.45 3.23 -3.31
C GLY A 85 10.39 2.88 -1.83
N LEU A 86 10.56 3.88 -0.95
CA LEU A 86 10.49 3.70 0.50
C LEU A 86 9.09 3.28 0.94
N LEU A 87 8.04 3.93 0.44
CA LEU A 87 6.65 3.56 0.73
C LEU A 87 6.35 2.12 0.29
N GLY A 88 6.87 1.69 -0.85
CA GLY A 88 6.71 0.30 -1.33
C GLY A 88 7.30 -0.71 -0.34
N VAL A 89 8.52 -0.45 0.15
CA VAL A 89 9.17 -1.31 1.16
C VAL A 89 8.38 -1.33 2.48
N LEU A 90 7.94 -0.16 2.97
CA LEU A 90 7.16 -0.06 4.20
C LEU A 90 5.81 -0.77 4.07
N ASN A 91 5.14 -0.66 2.93
CA ASN A 91 3.87 -1.35 2.67
C ASN A 91 4.05 -2.87 2.67
N VAL A 92 5.11 -3.41 2.05
CA VAL A 92 5.40 -4.86 2.12
C VAL A 92 5.58 -5.30 3.57
N ALA A 93 6.37 -4.57 4.36
CA ALA A 93 6.56 -4.88 5.77
C ALA A 93 5.23 -4.83 6.55
N GLY A 94 4.38 -3.84 6.29
CA GLY A 94 3.04 -3.71 6.87
C GLY A 94 2.14 -4.91 6.55
N TYR A 95 1.99 -5.27 5.28
CA TYR A 95 1.15 -6.40 4.87
C TYR A 95 1.60 -7.74 5.46
N LEU A 96 2.92 -7.96 5.57
CA LEU A 96 3.46 -9.18 6.18
C LEU A 96 3.33 -9.19 7.70
N SER A 97 3.34 -8.01 8.34
CA SER A 97 3.19 -7.85 9.79
C SER A 97 1.73 -7.94 10.25
N GLU A 98 0.78 -7.62 9.38
CA GLU A 98 -0.65 -7.68 9.65
C GLU A 98 -1.15 -9.12 9.75
N ARG A 99 -1.80 -9.47 10.87
CA ARG A 99 -2.28 -10.83 11.13
C ARG A 99 -3.36 -11.26 10.15
N SER A 100 -4.25 -10.33 9.77
CA SER A 100 -5.33 -10.58 8.80
C SER A 100 -4.77 -10.85 7.39
N GLY A 101 -3.74 -10.11 6.97
CA GLY A 101 -3.04 -10.37 5.71
C GLY A 101 -2.41 -11.76 5.68
N ARG A 102 -1.69 -12.14 6.75
CA ARG A 102 -1.12 -13.50 6.87
C ARG A 102 -2.17 -14.61 6.90
N ALA A 103 -3.33 -14.37 7.52
CA ALA A 103 -4.40 -15.35 7.58
C ALA A 103 -4.93 -15.68 6.17
N HIS A 104 -5.15 -14.67 5.34
CA HIS A 104 -5.66 -14.85 3.97
C HIS A 104 -4.65 -15.46 2.99
N LEU A 105 -3.37 -15.48 3.35
CA LEU A 105 -2.30 -16.11 2.58
C LEU A 105 -1.99 -17.55 3.04
N ARG A 106 -2.63 -18.05 4.10
CA ARG A 106 -2.46 -19.42 4.60
C ARG A 106 -3.51 -20.37 4.01
N PRO A 107 -3.18 -21.68 3.86
CA PRO A 107 -4.18 -22.69 3.52
C PRO A 107 -5.33 -22.66 4.53
N GLY A 108 -6.57 -22.47 4.06
CA GLY A 108 -7.78 -22.39 4.89
C GLY A 108 -8.28 -20.97 5.22
N GLY A 109 -7.53 -19.92 4.89
CA GLY A 109 -7.95 -18.52 5.09
C GLY A 109 -8.46 -17.82 3.82
N TRP A 110 -8.74 -18.58 2.76
CA TRP A 110 -9.11 -18.01 1.46
C TRP A 110 -10.43 -17.24 1.53
N ASP A 111 -10.42 -16.00 1.04
CA ASP A 111 -11.60 -15.20 0.76
C ASP A 111 -11.51 -14.68 -0.68
N ALA A 112 -12.61 -14.80 -1.44
CA ALA A 112 -12.64 -14.47 -2.86
C ALA A 112 -12.35 -12.99 -3.18
N VAL A 113 -12.40 -12.10 -2.18
CA VAL A 113 -12.15 -10.66 -2.32
C VAL A 113 -10.88 -10.26 -1.57
N GLU A 114 -10.73 -10.66 -0.30
CA GLU A 114 -9.62 -10.22 0.56
C GLU A 114 -8.29 -10.88 0.16
N THR A 115 -8.29 -12.17 -0.22
CA THR A 115 -7.05 -12.85 -0.65
C THR A 115 -6.43 -12.26 -1.92
N PRO A 116 -7.17 -12.10 -3.05
CA PRO A 116 -6.58 -11.51 -4.25
C PRO A 116 -6.16 -10.06 -4.03
N LEU A 117 -6.92 -9.29 -3.23
CA LEU A 117 -6.58 -7.92 -2.88
C LEU A 117 -5.23 -7.83 -2.14
N VAL A 118 -5.03 -8.66 -1.12
CA VAL A 118 -3.76 -8.70 -0.36
C VAL A 118 -2.62 -9.13 -1.26
N ALA A 119 -2.80 -10.18 -2.07
CA ALA A 119 -1.77 -10.67 -2.98
C ALA A 119 -1.34 -9.59 -3.99
N VAL A 120 -2.30 -8.94 -4.65
CA VAL A 120 -2.04 -7.84 -5.59
C VAL A 120 -1.32 -6.68 -4.90
N SER A 121 -1.77 -6.29 -3.71
CA SER A 121 -1.20 -5.16 -2.96
C SER A 121 0.25 -5.44 -2.53
N VAL A 122 0.57 -6.66 -2.10
CA VAL A 122 1.95 -7.05 -1.75
C VAL A 122 2.84 -7.05 -3.00
N CYS A 123 2.37 -7.63 -4.10
CA CYS A 123 3.14 -7.67 -5.35
C CYS A 123 3.42 -6.27 -5.90
N LEU A 124 2.42 -5.39 -5.91
CA LEU A 124 2.54 -4.01 -6.36
C LEU A 124 3.46 -3.20 -5.45
N ALA A 125 3.34 -3.35 -4.12
CA ALA A 125 4.24 -2.69 -3.16
C ALA A 125 5.70 -3.12 -3.35
N ALA A 126 5.95 -4.42 -3.53
CA ALA A 126 7.29 -4.95 -3.80
C ALA A 126 7.84 -4.42 -5.12
N ALA A 127 7.04 -4.42 -6.19
CA ALA A 127 7.42 -3.86 -7.48
C ALA A 127 7.74 -2.36 -7.39
N MET A 128 6.90 -1.59 -6.69
CA MET A 128 7.13 -0.17 -6.43
C MET A 128 8.43 0.07 -5.65
N GLY A 129 8.70 -0.74 -4.64
CA GLY A 129 9.94 -0.71 -3.87
C GLY A 129 11.16 -0.94 -4.75
N VAL A 130 11.17 -2.02 -5.53
CA VAL A 130 12.27 -2.37 -6.43
C VAL A 130 12.49 -1.29 -7.50
N LEU A 131 11.42 -0.86 -8.18
CA LEU A 131 11.50 0.14 -9.24
C LEU A 131 11.92 1.51 -8.70
N GLY A 132 11.41 1.90 -7.54
CA GLY A 132 11.78 3.15 -6.87
C GLY A 132 13.25 3.22 -6.52
N HIS A 133 13.89 2.11 -6.15
CA HIS A 133 15.33 2.06 -5.86
C HIS A 133 16.19 1.87 -7.13
N ARG A 134 15.68 1.18 -8.16
CA ARG A 134 16.43 0.90 -9.40
C ARG A 134 16.37 2.01 -10.44
N ALA A 135 15.27 2.76 -10.52
CA ALA A 135 15.16 3.85 -11.49
C ALA A 135 16.21 4.93 -11.17
N ARG A 136 16.99 5.36 -12.16
CA ARG A 136 17.92 6.50 -12.03
C ARG A 136 17.18 7.77 -12.43
N SER A 137 17.49 8.87 -11.77
CA SER A 137 17.08 10.23 -12.16
C SER A 137 17.76 10.60 -13.47
N GLY A 138 17.18 10.19 -14.60
CA GLY A 138 17.77 10.44 -15.91
C GLY A 138 17.07 9.80 -17.11
N ASP A 139 16.20 8.80 -16.91
CA ASP A 139 15.51 8.09 -18.01
C ASP A 139 14.05 8.56 -18.25
#